data_AF-A0A2J8RWI0-F1
#
_entry.id   AF-A0A2J8RWI0-F1
#
_cell.length_a   1.000
_cell.length_b   1.000
_cell.length_c   1.000
_cell.angle_alpha   90.00
_cell.angle_beta   90.00
_cell.angle_gamma   90.00
#
_symmetry.space_group_name_H-M   'P 1'
#
loop_
_entity.id
_entity.type
_entity.pdbx_description
1 polymer ?
#
loop_
_entity_poly.entity_id
_entity_poly.type
_entity_poly.pdbx_seq_one_letter_code
_entity_poly.pdbx_strand_id
1 'polypeptide(L)'
;VDGPLKRLLVPILLPEKCYDQLFVQWDLLHVPCLKILLSKGLGLGIVAGSLLVKLPQVFKILGAKSAEGLSLQSVMLELVALTGTMVYSITNNFPFSSWGEALFLMLQTITICFLV
;
A
#
# COMPACT_ATOMS: atom_id res chain seq x y z
N VAL A 1 24.04 -21.34 6.93
CA VAL A 1 22.66 -21.85 6.71
C VAL A 1 21.85 -20.67 6.19
N ASP A 2 22.01 -20.38 4.91
CA ASP A 2 21.39 -19.22 4.27
C ASP A 2 20.13 -19.72 3.55
N GLY A 3 19.03 -19.82 4.31
CA GLY A 3 17.76 -20.24 3.74
C GLY A 3 17.25 -19.26 2.67
N PRO A 4 16.45 -19.72 1.69
CA PRO A 4 15.85 -18.86 0.67
C PRO A 4 15.04 -17.71 1.28
N LEU A 5 14.49 -17.92 2.48
CA LEU A 5 13.77 -16.94 3.28
C LEU A 5 14.64 -15.72 3.66
N LYS A 6 15.92 -15.93 4.03
CA LYS A 6 16.85 -14.85 4.41
C LYS A 6 17.14 -13.94 3.22
N ARG A 7 17.33 -14.52 2.02
CA ARG A 7 17.58 -13.74 0.79
C ARG A 7 16.41 -12.89 0.34
N LEU A 8 15.18 -13.28 0.68
CA LEU A 8 13.98 -12.53 0.31
C LEU A 8 13.65 -11.44 1.35
N LEU A 9 13.62 -11.80 2.64
CA LEU A 9 13.17 -10.89 3.69
C LEU A 9 14.19 -9.81 4.06
N VAL A 10 15.48 -10.11 4.00
CA VAL A 10 16.50 -9.13 4.39
C VAL A 10 16.51 -7.86 3.51
N PRO A 11 16.57 -7.96 2.17
CA PRO A 11 16.62 -6.76 1.34
C PRO A 11 15.30 -5.97 1.32
N ILE A 12 14.16 -6.64 1.55
CA ILE A 12 12.83 -6.05 1.38
C ILE A 12 12.24 -5.56 2.71
N LEU A 13 12.46 -6.31 3.79
CA LEU A 13 11.70 -6.18 5.03
C LEU A 13 12.58 -5.89 6.26
N LEU A 14 13.74 -6.54 6.41
CA LEU A 14 14.51 -6.53 7.67
C LEU A 14 16.04 -6.40 7.53
N PRO A 15 16.73 -5.68 8.43
CA PRO A 15 18.19 -5.80 8.55
C PRO A 15 18.61 -7.25 8.91
N GLU A 16 19.76 -7.71 8.41
CA GLU A 16 20.30 -9.06 8.69
C GLU A 16 20.34 -9.39 10.18
N LYS A 17 20.76 -8.43 11.00
CA LYS A 17 20.82 -8.58 12.46
C LYS A 17 19.46 -8.84 13.09
N CYS A 18 18.41 -8.21 12.59
CA CYS A 18 17.05 -8.45 13.08
C CYS A 18 16.51 -9.81 12.61
N TYR A 19 16.88 -10.26 11.41
CA TYR A 19 16.51 -11.60 10.94
C TYR A 19 17.14 -12.67 11.83
N ASP A 20 18.43 -12.53 12.14
CA ASP A 20 19.15 -13.50 12.97
C ASP A 20 18.61 -13.50 14.43
N GLN A 21 18.28 -12.35 15.01
CA GLN A 21 17.68 -12.29 16.36
C GLN A 21 16.27 -12.91 16.42
N LEU A 22 15.41 -12.61 15.44
CA LEU A 22 14.02 -13.09 15.44
C LEU A 22 13.88 -14.55 15.02
N PHE A 23 14.57 -14.98 13.95
CA PHE A 23 14.36 -16.28 13.32
C PHE A 23 15.42 -17.32 13.67
N VAL A 24 16.65 -16.90 14.02
CA VAL A 24 17.73 -17.85 14.40
C VAL A 24 17.80 -17.99 15.91
N GLN A 25 17.75 -16.88 16.65
CA GLN A 25 17.83 -16.88 18.12
C GLN A 25 16.47 -16.96 18.81
N TRP A 26 15.36 -16.89 18.07
CA TRP A 26 13.98 -16.93 18.59
C TRP A 26 13.64 -15.82 19.61
N ASP A 27 14.36 -14.69 19.58
CA ASP A 27 14.06 -13.53 20.43
C ASP A 27 12.95 -12.66 19.78
N LEU A 28 11.73 -13.20 19.79
CA LEU A 28 10.55 -12.59 19.19
C LEU A 28 10.11 -11.29 19.88
N LEU A 29 10.58 -11.04 21.10
CA LEU A 29 10.20 -9.87 21.91
C LEU A 29 11.20 -8.72 21.79
N HIS A 30 12.14 -8.79 20.85
CA HIS A 30 13.09 -7.71 20.58
C HIS A 30 12.36 -6.51 19.95
N VAL A 31 11.82 -5.64 20.82
CA VAL A 31 10.95 -4.49 20.49
C VAL A 31 11.40 -3.67 19.27
N PRO A 32 12.68 -3.25 19.12
CA PRO A 32 13.08 -2.44 17.97
C PRO A 32 13.02 -3.21 16.64
N CYS A 33 13.39 -4.50 16.62
CA CYS A 33 13.33 -5.32 15.42
C CYS A 33 11.89 -5.68 15.04
N LEU A 34 11.04 -5.99 16.04
CA LEU A 34 9.63 -6.26 15.82
C LEU A 34 8.89 -5.04 15.26
N LYS A 35 9.19 -3.84 15.77
CA LYS A 35 8.63 -2.59 15.26
C LYS A 35 8.97 -2.36 13.78
N ILE A 36 10.22 -2.62 13.39
CA ILE A 36 10.65 -2.50 11.98
C ILE A 36 9.93 -3.51 11.10
N LEU A 37 9.86 -4.77 11.55
CA LEU A 37 9.16 -5.85 10.85
C LEU A 37 7.70 -5.46 10.57
N LEU A 38 6.98 -5.07 11.62
CA LEU A 38 5.57 -4.73 11.54
C LEU A 38 5.35 -3.48 10.70
N SER A 39 6.16 -2.44 10.89
CA SER A 39 6.00 -1.18 10.15
C SER A 39 6.22 -1.36 8.64
N LYS A 40 7.28 -2.07 8.23
CA LYS A 40 7.54 -2.33 6.80
C LYS A 40 6.58 -3.35 6.21
N GLY A 41 6.25 -4.40 6.96
CA GLY A 41 5.29 -5.42 6.53
C GLY A 41 3.91 -4.84 6.33
N LEU A 42 3.44 -4.02 7.27
CA LEU A 42 2.15 -3.34 7.16
C LEU A 42 2.13 -2.38 5.97
N GLY A 43 3.18 -1.57 5.78
CA GLY A 43 3.27 -0.66 4.63
C GLY A 43 3.19 -1.39 3.28
N LEU A 44 3.95 -2.47 3.11
CA LEU A 44 3.87 -3.30 1.89
C LEU A 44 2.51 -3.98 1.73
N GLY A 45 1.93 -4.47 2.83
CA GLY A 45 0.60 -5.08 2.84
C GLY A 45 -0.50 -4.09 2.44
N ILE A 46 -0.42 -2.85 2.92
CA ILE A 46 -1.35 -1.76 2.55
C ILE A 46 -1.25 -1.46 1.05
N VAL A 47 -0.03 -1.29 0.53
CA VAL A 47 0.20 -1.02 -0.90
C VAL A 47 -0.31 -2.19 -1.77
N ALA A 48 -0.09 -3.43 -1.34
CA ALA A 48 -0.61 -4.60 -2.07
C ALA A 48 -2.15 -4.68 -1.99
N GLY A 49 -2.73 -4.40 -0.81
CA GLY A 49 -4.17 -4.41 -0.58
C GLY A 49 -4.90 -3.32 -1.36
N SER A 50 -4.28 -2.15 -1.54
CA SER A 50 -4.90 -1.01 -2.23
C SER A 50 -5.25 -1.31 -3.69
N LEU A 51 -4.58 -2.27 -4.33
CA LEU A 51 -4.90 -2.78 -5.67
C LEU A 51 -6.32 -3.34 -5.80
N LEU A 52 -6.91 -3.79 -4.69
CA LEU A 52 -8.21 -4.45 -4.68
C LEU A 52 -9.35 -3.58 -4.13
N VAL A 53 -9.05 -2.46 -3.47
CA VAL A 53 -10.03 -1.68 -2.68
C VAL A 53 -11.18 -1.14 -3.53
N LYS A 54 -10.89 -0.60 -4.73
CA LYS A 54 -11.91 0.04 -5.58
C LYS A 54 -12.45 -0.90 -6.66
N LEU A 55 -11.85 -2.06 -6.87
CA LEU A 55 -12.33 -3.04 -7.86
C LEU A 55 -13.78 -3.49 -7.64
N PRO A 56 -14.24 -3.79 -6.40
CA PRO A 56 -15.64 -4.12 -6.16
C PRO A 56 -16.60 -2.99 -6.57
N GLN A 57 -16.18 -1.74 -6.40
CA GLN A 57 -16.97 -0.57 -6.83
C GLN A 57 -17.03 -0.49 -8.35
N VAL A 58 -15.92 -0.70 -9.05
CA VAL A 58 -15.89 -0.78 -10.52
C VAL A 58 -16.83 -1.87 -11.05
N PHE A 59 -16.78 -3.08 -10.48
CA PHE A 59 -17.66 -4.16 -10.89
C PHE A 59 -19.15 -3.85 -10.65
N LYS A 60 -19.49 -3.14 -9.57
CA LYS A 60 -20.87 -2.72 -9.32
C LYS A 60 -21.39 -1.73 -10.36
N ILE A 61 -20.59 -0.75 -10.77
CA ILE A 61 -20.98 0.23 -11.80
C ILE A 61 -21.21 -0.48 -13.14
N LEU A 62 -20.27 -1.36 -13.52
CA LEU A 62 -20.37 -2.15 -14.76
C LEU A 62 -21.59 -3.10 -14.76
N GLY A 63 -21.87 -3.74 -13.63
CA GLY A 63 -23.01 -4.65 -13.47
C GLY A 63 -24.37 -3.93 -13.48
N ALA A 64 -24.47 -2.77 -12.81
CA ALA A 64 -25.67 -1.96 -12.81
C ALA A 64 -25.88 -1.18 -14.12
N LYS A 65 -24.82 -1.01 -14.93
CA LYS A 65 -24.78 -0.13 -16.11
C LYS A 65 -25.26 1.29 -15.83
N SER A 66 -25.14 1.73 -14.58
CA SER A 66 -25.58 3.02 -14.11
C SER A 66 -24.65 3.48 -13.00
N ALA A 67 -24.28 4.76 -13.06
CA ALA A 67 -23.52 5.45 -12.02
C ALA A 67 -24.44 6.31 -11.12
N GLU A 68 -25.76 6.07 -11.15
CA GLU A 68 -26.71 6.79 -10.30
C GLU A 68 -26.31 6.69 -8.81
N GLY A 69 -26.23 7.84 -8.15
CA GLY A 69 -25.79 7.96 -6.76
C GLY A 69 -24.29 8.22 -6.57
N LEU A 70 -23.48 8.25 -7.64
CA LEU A 70 -22.09 8.70 -7.60
C LEU A 70 -22.00 10.16 -8.08
N SER A 71 -21.36 11.00 -7.27
CA SER A 71 -21.10 12.40 -7.61
C SER A 71 -19.74 12.55 -8.29
N LEU A 72 -19.72 13.02 -9.53
CA LEU A 72 -18.49 13.33 -10.27
C LEU A 72 -17.62 14.35 -9.51
N GLN A 73 -18.24 15.32 -8.82
CA GLN A 73 -17.50 16.28 -8.00
C GLN A 73 -16.75 15.61 -6.84
N SER A 74 -17.36 14.60 -6.21
CA SER A 74 -16.71 13.83 -5.15
C SER A 74 -15.52 13.03 -5.68
N VAL A 75 -15.64 12.44 -6.86
CA VAL A 75 -14.54 11.69 -7.50
C VAL A 75 -13.39 12.62 -7.87
N MET A 76 -13.67 13.81 -8.40
CA MET A 76 -12.65 14.81 -8.68
C MET A 76 -11.92 15.28 -7.41
N LEU A 77 -12.66 15.48 -6.31
CA LEU A 77 -12.06 15.84 -5.03
C LEU A 77 -11.14 14.73 -4.49
N GLU A 78 -11.54 13.47 -4.66
CA GLU A 78 -10.71 12.31 -4.30
C GLU A 78 -9.42 12.27 -5.13
N LEU A 79 -9.48 12.55 -6.44
CA LEU A 79 -8.29 12.64 -7.29
C LEU A 79 -7.34 13.75 -6.86
N VAL A 80 -7.86 14.93 -6.50
CA VAL A 80 -7.06 16.04 -5.99
C VAL A 80 -6.38 15.66 -4.68
N ALA A 81 -7.10 15.03 -3.74
CA ALA A 81 -6.54 14.59 -2.47
C ALA A 81 -5.41 13.56 -2.65
N LEU A 82 -5.64 12.53 -3.47
CA LEU A 82 -4.64 11.48 -3.76
C LEU A 82 -3.40 12.07 -4.43
N THR A 83 -3.59 12.97 -5.40
CA THR A 83 -2.48 13.68 -6.06
C THR A 83 -1.69 14.51 -5.07
N GLY A 84 -2.36 15.26 -4.19
CA GLY A 84 -1.73 16.04 -3.14
C GLY A 84 -0.86 15.17 -2.21
N THR A 85 -1.39 14.03 -1.74
CA THR A 85 -0.64 13.08 -0.90
C THR A 85 0.62 12.56 -1.59
N MET A 86 0.53 12.21 -2.88
CA MET A 86 1.70 11.75 -3.64
C MET A 86 2.73 12.84 -3.83
N VAL A 87 2.32 14.04 -4.28
CA VAL A 87 3.23 15.17 -4.50
C VAL A 87 3.93 15.55 -3.20
N TYR A 88 3.20 15.63 -2.09
CA TYR A 88 3.76 15.88 -0.78
C TYR A 88 4.79 14.82 -0.39
N SER A 89 4.46 13.54 -0.57
CA SER A 89 5.34 12.43 -0.18
C SER A 89 6.60 12.33 -1.04
N ILE A 90 6.47 12.57 -2.35
CA ILE A 90 7.62 12.62 -3.28
C ILE A 90 8.52 13.81 -2.95
N THR A 91 7.94 15.00 -2.71
CA THR A 91 8.72 16.21 -2.38
C THR A 91 9.49 16.06 -1.07
N ASN A 92 8.92 15.37 -0.09
CA ASN A 92 9.57 15.10 1.20
C ASN A 92 10.44 13.82 1.18
N ASN A 93 10.65 13.18 0.02
CA ASN A 93 11.45 11.96 -0.14
C ASN A 93 11.01 10.80 0.79
N PHE A 94 9.71 10.67 1.02
CA PHE A 94 9.19 9.53 1.77
C PHE A 94 9.28 8.23 0.97
N PRO A 95 9.53 7.10 1.64
CA PRO A 95 9.66 5.81 0.98
C PRO A 95 8.33 5.42 0.31
N PHE A 96 8.41 4.73 -0.84
CA PHE A 96 7.23 4.30 -1.59
C PHE A 96 6.23 3.49 -0.76
N SER A 97 6.69 2.71 0.22
CA SER A 97 5.82 1.97 1.15
C SER A 97 4.84 2.85 1.94
N SER A 98 5.09 4.16 2.02
CA SER A 98 4.26 5.12 2.78
C SER A 98 3.20 5.81 1.91
N TRP A 99 3.39 5.91 0.61
CA TRP A 99 2.48 6.65 -0.29
C TRP A 99 2.03 5.85 -1.51
N GLY A 100 2.61 4.68 -1.76
CA GLY A 100 2.34 3.85 -2.94
C GLY A 100 0.88 3.43 -3.05
N GLU A 101 0.15 3.34 -1.93
CA GLU A 101 -1.28 3.08 -1.97
C GLU A 101 -2.05 4.17 -2.72
N ALA A 102 -1.63 5.44 -2.57
CA ALA A 102 -2.29 6.58 -3.18
C ALA A 102 -2.17 6.54 -4.71
N LEU A 103 -1.05 6.05 -5.24
CA LEU A 103 -0.84 5.83 -6.67
C LEU A 103 -1.85 4.83 -7.24
N PHE A 104 -1.99 3.67 -6.61
CA PHE A 104 -2.91 2.63 -7.07
C PHE A 104 -4.38 3.02 -6.90
N LEU A 105 -4.72 3.70 -5.81
CA LEU A 105 -6.05 4.25 -5.63
C LEU A 105 -6.35 5.32 -6.68
N MET A 106 -5.40 6.20 -7.01
CA MET A 106 -5.59 7.22 -8.04
C MET A 106 -5.90 6.59 -9.40
N LEU A 107 -5.15 5.58 -9.82
CA LEU A 107 -5.40 4.87 -11.09
C LEU A 107 -6.81 4.25 -11.14
N GLN A 108 -7.25 3.64 -10.03
CA GLN A 108 -8.59 3.08 -9.94
C GLN A 108 -9.68 4.17 -9.90
N THR A 109 -9.44 5.28 -9.20
CA THR A 109 -10.38 6.41 -9.12
C THR A 109 -10.51 7.13 -10.48
N ILE A 110 -9.43 7.24 -11.26
CA ILE A 110 -9.49 7.72 -12.66
C ILE A 110 -10.39 6.79 -13.48
N THR A 111 -10.24 5.47 -13.32
CA THR A 111 -11.09 4.49 -14.01
C THR A 111 -12.57 4.69 -13.64
N ILE A 112 -12.88 4.88 -12.35
CA ILE A 112 -14.24 5.18 -11.88
C ILE A 112 -14.74 6.50 -12.48
N CYS A 113 -13.89 7.52 -12.56
CA CYS A 113 -14.25 8.81 -13.14
C CYS A 113 -14.70 8.72 -14.60
N PHE A 114 -14.16 7.78 -15.39
CA PHE A 114 -14.60 7.54 -16.76
C PHE A 114 -15.87 6.71 -16.86
N LEU A 115 -16.22 5.97 -15.81
CA LEU A 115 -17.41 5.12 -15.75
C LEU A 115 -18.64 5.84 -15.18
N VAL A 116 -18.43 6.94 -14.45
CA VAL A 116 -19.46 7.87 -13.97
C VAL A 116 -19.90 8.78 -15.11
#